data_AF-V7FRN5-F1
#
_entry.id   AF-V7FRN5-F1
#
_cell.length_a   1.000
_cell.length_b   1.000
_cell.length_c   1.000
_cell.angle_alpha   90.00
_cell.angle_beta   90.00
_cell.angle_gamma   90.00
#
_symmetry.space_group_name_H-M   'P 1'
#
loop_
_entity.id
_entity.type
_entity.pdbx_description
1 polymer ?
#
loop_
_entity_poly.entity_id
_entity_poly.type
_entity_poly.pdbx_seq_one_letter_code
_entity_poly.pdbx_strand_id
1 'polypeptide(L)'
;MEVDVSSLRPGTSLIVDWHGNPVVVRNRTEQEMKDGQSVSLAELKDPIARNANLPVDAPATDANRTMPGKEAWVVMVQVCTHLGCIPHGQEGDFDGWFCPCHGSQYDTAGRIRKGPAPENMAVPVFQFVSDTKIRIG
;
A
#
# COMPACT_ATOMS: atom_id res chain seq x y z
N MET A 1 2.51 -3.15 17.13
CA MET A 1 3.73 -4.00 17.08
C MET A 1 4.88 -3.25 16.44
N GLU A 2 6.14 -3.66 16.66
CA GLU A 2 7.32 -3.02 16.05
C GLU A 2 7.96 -3.93 15.00
N VAL A 3 8.34 -3.35 13.86
CA VAL A 3 8.91 -4.03 12.70
C VAL A 3 10.25 -3.39 12.36
N ASP A 4 11.31 -4.18 12.32
CA ASP A 4 12.63 -3.75 11.85
C ASP A 4 12.66 -3.76 10.32
N VAL A 5 13.04 -2.62 9.73
CA VAL A 5 13.10 -2.41 8.27
C VAL A 5 14.52 -2.11 7.79
N SER A 6 15.53 -2.27 8.66
CA SER A 6 16.95 -1.97 8.35
C SER A 6 17.49 -2.73 7.13
N SER A 7 16.95 -3.91 6.83
CA SER A 7 17.38 -4.76 5.72
C SER A 7 16.67 -4.46 4.39
N LEU A 8 15.60 -3.65 4.41
CA LEU A 8 14.78 -3.38 3.22
C LEU A 8 15.46 -2.36 2.30
N ARG A 9 15.83 -2.85 1.12
CA ARG A 9 16.35 -2.04 0.01
C ARG A 9 15.21 -1.57 -0.90
N PRO A 10 15.40 -0.52 -1.71
CA PRO A 10 14.42 -0.14 -2.73
C PRO A 10 14.02 -1.33 -3.61
N GLY A 11 12.71 -1.50 -3.83
CA GLY A 11 12.10 -2.62 -4.55
C GLY A 11 11.80 -3.86 -3.71
N THR A 12 12.23 -3.92 -2.45
CA THR A 12 12.00 -5.09 -1.57
C THR A 12 10.84 -4.87 -0.61
N SER A 13 10.27 -5.98 -0.15
CA SER A 13 9.12 -6.01 0.74
C SER A 13 9.38 -6.95 1.91
N LEU A 14 8.86 -6.59 3.08
CA LEU A 14 8.69 -7.46 4.23
C LEU A 14 7.19 -7.66 4.44
N ILE A 15 6.76 -8.90 4.70
CA ILE A 15 5.38 -9.20 5.08
C ILE A 15 5.39 -9.68 6.52
N VAL A 16 4.58 -9.06 7.37
CA VAL A 16 4.40 -9.43 8.77
C VAL A 16 2.95 -9.81 9.04
N ASP A 17 2.71 -10.74 9.95
CA ASP A 17 1.35 -11.01 10.44
C ASP A 17 0.93 -9.91 11.43
N TRP A 18 -0.24 -9.31 11.22
CA TRP A 18 -0.84 -8.35 12.14
C TRP A 18 -2.33 -8.66 12.32
N HIS A 19 -2.67 -9.16 13.51
CA HIS A 19 -4.02 -9.61 13.85
C HIS A 19 -4.56 -10.67 12.87
N GLY A 20 -3.71 -11.59 12.41
CA GLY A 20 -4.08 -12.63 11.45
C GLY A 20 -4.19 -12.16 10.00
N ASN A 21 -3.90 -10.89 9.70
CA ASN A 21 -3.84 -10.35 8.35
C ASN A 21 -2.39 -10.03 7.96
N PRO A 22 -1.98 -10.29 6.72
CA PRO A 22 -0.66 -9.89 6.23
C PRO A 22 -0.60 -8.37 6.08
N VAL A 23 0.40 -7.74 6.69
CA VAL A 23 0.77 -6.35 6.42
C VAL A 23 2.08 -6.34 5.63
N VAL A 24 2.03 -5.76 4.43
CA VAL A 24 3.22 -5.52 3.61
C VAL A 24 3.85 -4.20 4.01
N VAL A 25 5.16 -4.22 4.22
CA VAL A 25 6.03 -3.06 4.36
C VAL A 25 6.94 -3.05 3.13
N ARG A 26 6.69 -2.14 2.19
CA ARG A 26 7.43 -2.03 0.93
C ARG A 26 8.29 -0.76 0.92
N ASN A 27 9.57 -0.93 0.62
CA ASN A 27 10.46 0.17 0.27
C ASN A 27 10.44 0.31 -1.25
N ARG A 28 9.72 1.29 -1.77
CA ARG A 28 9.51 1.50 -3.21
C ARG A 28 10.78 2.00 -3.90
N THR A 29 10.94 1.64 -5.16
CA THR A 29 11.93 2.24 -6.06
C THR A 29 11.53 3.67 -6.44
N GLU A 30 12.49 4.42 -6.99
CA GLU A 30 12.20 5.75 -7.54
C GLU A 30 11.15 5.72 -8.67
N GLN A 31 11.17 4.68 -9.50
CA GLN A 31 10.20 4.53 -10.59
C GLN A 31 8.80 4.34 -10.02
N GLU A 32 8.64 3.44 -9.04
CA GLU A 32 7.34 3.18 -8.42
C GLU A 32 6.74 4.42 -7.73
N MET A 33 7.59 5.27 -7.13
CA MET A 33 7.15 6.54 -6.56
C MET A 33 6.66 7.49 -7.66
N LYS A 34 7.41 7.61 -8.77
CA LYS A 34 7.01 8.45 -9.92
C LYS A 34 5.70 7.95 -10.52
N ASP A 35 5.55 6.63 -10.69
CA ASP A 35 4.34 6.02 -11.22
C ASP A 35 3.15 6.33 -10.31
N GLY A 36 3.29 6.16 -9.00
CA GLY A 36 2.26 6.48 -8.01
C GLY A 36 1.84 7.95 -8.04
N GLN A 37 2.81 8.86 -8.13
CA GLN A 37 2.61 10.32 -8.21
C GLN A 37 1.98 10.79 -9.51
N SER A 38 2.19 10.06 -10.61
CA SER A 38 1.66 10.41 -11.93
C SER A 38 0.17 10.16 -12.10
N VAL A 39 -0.44 9.35 -11.22
CA VAL A 39 -1.86 8.99 -11.30
C VAL A 39 -2.76 10.12 -10.81
N SER A 40 -3.70 10.54 -11.66
CA SER A 40 -4.72 11.52 -11.30
C SER A 40 -5.81 10.90 -10.41
N LEU A 41 -6.30 11.65 -9.42
CA LEU A 41 -7.41 11.22 -8.56
C LEU A 41 -8.68 10.86 -9.37
N ALA A 42 -8.90 11.51 -10.51
CA ALA A 42 -10.05 11.27 -11.36
C ALA A 42 -10.00 9.90 -12.07
N GLU A 43 -8.83 9.27 -12.15
CA GLU A 43 -8.62 7.96 -12.77
C GLU A 43 -8.74 6.80 -11.77
N LEU A 44 -8.85 7.12 -10.49
CA LEU A 44 -8.93 6.11 -9.43
C LEU A 44 -10.37 5.62 -9.25
N LYS A 45 -10.52 4.31 -9.14
CA LYS A 45 -11.82 3.70 -8.80
C LYS A 45 -12.25 4.05 -7.37
N ASP A 46 -11.29 4.13 -6.44
CA ASP A 46 -11.49 4.61 -5.07
C ASP A 46 -10.61 5.85 -4.84
N PRO A 47 -11.19 7.06 -4.84
CA PRO A 47 -10.43 8.29 -4.64
C PRO A 47 -10.09 8.56 -3.17
N ILE A 48 -10.43 7.66 -2.24
CA ILE A 48 -10.19 7.81 -0.80
C ILE A 48 -8.92 7.08 -0.36
N ALA A 49 -8.11 7.72 0.47
CA ALA A 49 -6.78 7.25 0.85
C ALA A 49 -6.78 5.96 1.67
N ARG A 50 -7.89 5.58 2.31
CA ARG A 50 -7.99 4.40 3.20
C ARG A 50 -6.82 4.31 4.18
N ASN A 51 -6.39 5.45 4.71
CA ASN A 51 -5.25 5.58 5.60
C ASN A 51 -5.72 5.97 7.00
N ALA A 52 -5.59 5.05 7.94
CA ALA A 52 -6.06 5.23 9.31
C ALA A 52 -5.29 6.32 10.10
N ASN A 53 -4.19 6.85 9.56
CA ASN A 53 -3.45 7.98 10.14
C ASN A 53 -4.00 9.35 9.70
N LEU A 54 -4.95 9.37 8.75
CA LEU A 54 -5.50 10.58 8.13
C LEU A 54 -7.02 10.68 8.36
N PRO A 55 -7.64 11.85 8.10
CA PRO A 55 -9.10 11.95 8.02
C PRO A 55 -9.69 10.90 7.05
N VAL A 56 -10.88 10.41 7.38
CA VAL A 56 -11.53 9.30 6.66
C VAL A 56 -11.78 9.58 5.18
N ASP A 57 -11.89 10.86 4.81
CA ASP A 57 -12.15 11.37 3.47
C ASP A 57 -10.90 11.92 2.77
N ALA A 58 -9.71 11.72 3.34
CA ALA A 58 -8.46 12.16 2.72
C ALA A 58 -8.33 11.55 1.30
N PRO A 59 -7.91 12.34 0.29
CA PRO A 59 -7.83 11.86 -1.08
C PRO A 59 -6.68 10.86 -1.28
N ALA A 60 -6.85 9.88 -2.16
CA ALA A 60 -5.88 8.83 -2.48
C ALA A 60 -4.68 9.29 -3.34
N THR A 61 -4.13 10.46 -3.02
CA THR A 61 -2.85 10.92 -3.58
C THR A 61 -1.73 9.99 -3.11
N ASP A 62 -0.65 9.90 -3.89
CA ASP A 62 0.51 9.07 -3.51
C ASP A 62 1.06 9.43 -2.12
N ALA A 63 1.14 10.73 -1.82
CA ALA A 63 1.56 11.24 -0.51
C ALA A 63 0.65 10.75 0.63
N ASN A 64 -0.66 10.71 0.43
CA ASN A 64 -1.61 10.27 1.45
C ASN A 64 -1.65 8.74 1.63
N ARG A 65 -1.01 7.98 0.74
CA ARG A 65 -0.82 6.53 0.85
C ARG A 65 0.47 6.16 1.59
N THR A 66 1.28 7.15 1.95
CA THR A 66 2.57 7.00 2.65
C THR A 66 2.62 7.92 3.87
N MET A 67 3.81 8.18 4.40
CA MET A 67 4.03 9.11 5.52
C MET A 67 4.95 10.25 5.06
N PRO A 68 4.68 11.51 5.45
CA PRO A 68 5.54 12.65 5.09
C PRO A 68 7.02 12.43 5.45
N GLY A 69 7.91 12.69 4.50
CA GLY A 69 9.36 12.45 4.65
C GLY A 69 9.77 10.98 4.59
N LYS A 70 8.83 10.07 4.33
CA LYS A 70 9.02 8.62 4.18
C LYS A 70 8.23 8.12 2.96
N GLU A 71 8.23 8.90 1.87
CA GLU A 71 7.45 8.67 0.65
C GLU A 71 7.80 7.34 -0.04
N ALA A 72 9.02 6.83 0.14
CA ALA A 72 9.39 5.50 -0.37
C ALA A 72 8.62 4.36 0.31
N TRP A 73 8.05 4.58 1.49
CA TRP A 73 7.51 3.53 2.33
C TRP A 73 6.00 3.42 2.23
N VAL A 74 5.55 2.27 1.71
CA VAL A 74 4.14 1.88 1.70
C VAL A 74 3.93 0.77 2.72
N VAL A 75 3.01 0.99 3.65
CA VAL A 75 2.60 0.03 4.69
C VAL A 75 1.12 -0.23 4.55
N MET A 76 0.73 -1.46 4.19
CA MET A 76 -0.66 -1.78 3.87
C MET A 76 -1.05 -3.17 4.35
N VAL A 77 -2.32 -3.33 4.73
CA VAL A 77 -2.94 -4.64 4.91
C VAL A 77 -3.10 -5.25 3.51
N GLN A 78 -2.29 -6.27 3.20
CA GLN A 78 -2.22 -6.94 1.89
C GLN A 78 -3.39 -7.93 1.72
N VAL A 79 -4.60 -7.42 1.90
CA VAL A 79 -5.85 -8.16 1.83
C VAL A 79 -6.71 -7.49 0.77
N CYS A 80 -7.09 -8.26 -0.25
CA CYS A 80 -7.92 -7.77 -1.34
C CYS A 80 -9.28 -7.33 -0.79
N THR A 81 -9.67 -6.10 -1.09
CA THR A 81 -10.93 -5.50 -0.59
C THR A 81 -12.17 -6.08 -1.25
N HIS A 82 -12.02 -6.97 -2.25
CA HIS A 82 -13.13 -7.75 -2.79
C HIS A 82 -13.67 -8.77 -1.77
N LEU A 83 -12.91 -9.84 -1.52
CA LEU A 83 -13.32 -10.99 -0.70
C LEU A 83 -12.15 -11.58 0.12
N GLY A 84 -11.10 -10.80 0.39
CA GLY A 84 -10.10 -11.16 1.39
C GLY A 84 -8.90 -12.00 0.93
N CYS A 85 -8.79 -12.39 -0.34
CA CYS A 85 -7.58 -13.04 -0.85
C CYS A 85 -6.33 -12.16 -0.71
N ILE A 86 -5.13 -12.75 -0.60
CA ILE A 86 -3.86 -12.03 -0.53
C ILE A 86 -3.37 -11.73 -1.95
N PRO A 87 -3.29 -10.45 -2.39
CA PRO A 87 -2.74 -10.11 -3.70
C PRO A 87 -1.23 -10.39 -3.77
N HIS A 88 -0.73 -10.88 -4.90
CA HIS A 88 0.71 -10.99 -5.17
C HIS A 88 1.30 -9.61 -5.45
N GLY A 89 2.50 -9.33 -4.96
CA GLY A 89 3.20 -8.07 -5.23
C GLY A 89 4.01 -8.11 -6.53
N GLN A 90 4.27 -6.94 -7.10
CA GLN A 90 5.04 -6.73 -8.32
C GLN A 90 4.44 -7.50 -9.52
N GLU A 91 3.11 -7.58 -9.54
CA GLU A 91 2.33 -8.26 -10.58
C GLU A 91 1.13 -7.40 -10.99
N GLY A 92 0.62 -7.65 -12.20
CA GLY A 92 -0.51 -6.95 -12.80
C GLY A 92 -0.09 -5.83 -13.75
N ASP A 93 -1.09 -5.17 -14.35
CA ASP A 93 -0.91 -4.16 -15.41
C ASP A 93 -0.41 -2.81 -14.87
N PHE A 94 -0.30 -2.66 -13.55
CA PHE A 94 0.02 -1.40 -12.85
C PHE A 94 1.23 -1.51 -11.91
N ASP A 95 2.05 -2.55 -12.10
CA ASP A 95 3.31 -2.80 -11.37
C ASP A 95 3.20 -2.81 -9.83
N GLY A 96 1.99 -2.98 -9.31
CA GLY A 96 1.67 -2.97 -7.89
C GLY A 96 1.34 -4.36 -7.39
N TRP A 97 0.04 -4.68 -7.33
CA TRP A 97 -0.42 -5.97 -6.82
C TRP A 97 -1.53 -6.58 -7.66
N PHE A 98 -1.48 -7.91 -7.82
CA PHE A 98 -2.48 -8.69 -8.54
C PHE A 98 -3.18 -9.68 -7.61
N CYS A 99 -4.51 -9.63 -7.57
CA CYS A 99 -5.32 -10.60 -6.84
C CYS A 99 -5.83 -11.70 -7.78
N PRO A 100 -5.29 -12.94 -7.71
CA PRO A 100 -5.59 -14.00 -8.67
C PRO A 100 -7.02 -14.56 -8.56
N CYS A 101 -7.68 -14.36 -7.41
CA CYS A 101 -9.01 -14.92 -7.18
C CYS A 101 -10.06 -14.42 -8.18
N HIS A 102 -10.05 -13.12 -8.49
CA HIS A 102 -11.04 -12.49 -9.38
C HIS A 102 -10.45 -11.37 -10.24
N GLY A 103 -9.12 -11.31 -10.37
CA GLY A 103 -8.41 -10.38 -11.27
C GLY A 103 -8.43 -8.91 -10.84
N SER A 104 -8.51 -8.62 -9.54
CA SER A 104 -8.33 -7.23 -9.07
C SER A 104 -6.87 -6.82 -9.16
N GLN A 105 -6.61 -5.58 -9.59
CA GLN A 105 -5.26 -5.06 -9.76
C GLN A 105 -5.10 -3.72 -9.05
N TYR A 106 -4.00 -3.58 -8.32
CA TYR A 106 -3.65 -2.39 -7.56
C TYR A 106 -2.36 -1.79 -8.10
N ASP A 107 -2.21 -0.47 -8.06
CA ASP A 107 -0.98 0.22 -8.45
C ASP A 107 0.10 0.19 -7.35
N THR A 108 1.23 0.85 -7.60
CA THR A 108 2.40 0.92 -6.70
C THR A 108 2.13 1.56 -5.33
N ALA A 109 0.99 2.23 -5.15
CA ALA A 109 0.51 2.77 -3.87
C ALA A 109 -0.62 1.93 -3.25
N GLY A 110 -0.88 0.74 -3.81
CA GLY A 110 -1.93 -0.18 -3.42
C GLY A 110 -3.35 0.35 -3.66
N ARG A 111 -3.50 1.24 -4.65
CA ARG A 111 -4.81 1.78 -5.02
C ARG A 111 -5.46 0.90 -6.08
N ILE A 112 -6.74 0.60 -5.94
CA ILE A 112 -7.46 -0.27 -6.86
C ILE A 112 -7.63 0.41 -8.23
N ARG A 113 -7.19 -0.27 -9.28
CA ARG A 113 -7.24 0.23 -10.67
C ARG A 113 -8.18 -0.56 -11.55
N LYS A 114 -8.33 -1.86 -11.31
CA LYS A 114 -9.10 -2.77 -12.18
C LYS A 114 -9.68 -3.94 -11.39
N GLY A 115 -10.80 -4.48 -11.87
CA GLY A 115 -11.44 -5.68 -11.30
C GLY A 115 -12.50 -5.37 -10.23
N PRO A 116 -13.01 -6.41 -9.55
CA PRO A 116 -14.18 -6.30 -8.69
C PRO A 116 -13.94 -5.64 -7.33
N ALA A 117 -12.70 -5.62 -6.82
CA ALA A 117 -12.39 -4.98 -5.54
C ALA A 117 -12.89 -3.51 -5.52
N PRO A 118 -13.66 -3.08 -4.50
CA PRO A 118 -14.26 -1.76 -4.50
C PRO A 118 -13.32 -0.66 -3.98
N GLU A 119 -12.33 -1.01 -3.16
CA GLU A 119 -11.54 -0.04 -2.39
C GLU A 119 -10.03 -0.27 -2.49
N ASN A 120 -9.26 0.77 -2.19
CA ASN A 120 -7.80 0.68 -2.02
C ASN A 120 -7.45 -0.21 -0.82
N MET A 121 -6.30 -0.90 -0.85
CA MET A 121 -5.87 -1.69 0.31
C MET A 121 -5.68 -0.77 1.53
N ALA A 122 -6.15 -1.20 2.70
CA ALA A 122 -6.12 -0.36 3.90
C ALA A 122 -4.68 -0.10 4.35
N VAL A 123 -4.36 1.15 4.69
CA VAL A 123 -3.14 1.53 5.39
C VAL A 123 -3.47 1.56 6.89
N PRO A 124 -2.88 0.66 7.71
CA PRO A 124 -3.15 0.64 9.15
C PRO A 124 -2.56 1.88 9.83
N VAL A 125 -2.89 2.10 11.10
CA VAL A 125 -2.15 3.10 11.90
C VAL A 125 -0.69 2.66 11.96
N PHE A 126 0.23 3.53 11.52
CA PHE A 126 1.65 3.24 11.59
C PHE A 126 2.48 4.52 11.71
N GLN A 127 3.67 4.39 12.27
CA GLN A 127 4.64 5.48 12.36
C GLN A 127 6.08 4.94 12.40
N PHE A 128 7.02 5.72 11.89
CA PHE A 128 8.44 5.46 12.13
C PHE A 128 8.80 5.88 13.57
N VAL A 129 9.34 4.95 14.36
CA VAL A 129 9.84 5.23 15.71
C VAL A 129 11.37 5.42 15.74
N SER A 130 12.04 5.05 14.65
CA SER A 130 13.42 5.40 14.30
C SER A 130 13.58 5.28 12.78
N ASP A 131 14.77 5.56 12.24
CA ASP A 131 15.03 5.38 10.79
C ASP A 131 14.91 3.94 10.30
N THR A 132 15.01 2.97 11.19
CA THR A 132 15.03 1.54 10.86
C THR A 132 13.87 0.77 11.49
N LYS A 133 12.90 1.44 12.11
CA LYS A 133 11.83 0.76 12.83
C LYS A 133 10.47 1.44 12.65
N ILE A 134 9.48 0.64 12.28
CA ILE A 134 8.09 1.05 12.13
C ILE A 134 7.26 0.44 13.27
N ARG A 135 6.38 1.22 13.87
CA ARG A 135 5.32 0.74 14.76
C ARG A 135 4.00 0.68 13.98
N ILE A 136 3.34 -0.48 13.98
CA ILE A 136 2.05 -0.74 13.32
C ILE A 136 1.01 -1.10 14.38
N GLY A 137 -0.02 -0.29 14.54
CA GLY A 137 -0.96 -0.37 15.67
C GLY A 137 -0.33 0.04 16.99
#